data_AF-A0A8S3WIS9-F1
#
_entry.id   AF-A0A8S3WIS9-F1
#
_cell.length_a   1.000
_cell.length_b   1.000
_cell.length_c   1.000
_cell.angle_alpha   90.00
_cell.angle_beta   90.00
_cell.angle_gamma   90.00
#
_symmetry.space_group_name_H-M   'P 1'
#
loop_
_entity.id
_entity.type
_entity.pdbx_description
1 polymer ?
#
loop_
_entity_poly.entity_id
_entity_poly.type
_entity_poly.pdbx_seq_one_letter_code
_entity_poly.pdbx_strand_id
1 'polypeptide(L)'
;MEEECEESTSLPVRYRPESPAALARASRFTPHESKLMYRGFKQECPTGMVDEESFKNIFSQFFPLGDASQYAHFMFNAVKHKHGGKLSFEEFLDTLSRVARGSV
;
A
#
# COMPACT_ATOMS: atom_id res chain seq x y z
N MET A 1 -1.32 3.87 49.03
CA MET A 1 -2.34 2.94 48.52
C MET A 1 -2.86 3.61 47.26
N GLU A 2 -2.06 3.50 46.20
CA GLU A 2 -2.18 2.47 45.14
C GLU A 2 -3.16 3.02 44.08
N GLU A 3 -2.62 3.52 42.96
CA GLU A 3 -2.59 2.85 41.64
C GLU A 3 -4.01 2.88 41.01
N GLU A 4 -4.24 3.33 39.77
CA GLU A 4 -3.60 2.88 38.54
C GLU A 4 -3.63 4.01 37.48
N CYS A 5 -2.48 4.23 36.84
CA CYS A 5 -2.41 4.93 35.56
C CYS A 5 -2.89 3.92 34.51
N GLU A 6 -4.10 4.07 33.99
CA GLU A 6 -4.59 3.24 32.88
C GLU A 6 -3.75 3.55 31.62
N GLU A 7 -2.77 2.69 31.39
CA GLU A 7 -1.89 2.65 30.24
C GLU A 7 -2.74 2.51 28.97
N SER A 8 -2.94 3.64 28.28
CA SER A 8 -3.50 3.69 26.93
C SER A 8 -2.58 2.92 25.99
N THR A 9 -2.81 1.62 25.87
CA THR A 9 -2.22 0.77 24.83
C THR A 9 -2.72 1.27 23.48
N SER A 10 -1.94 2.17 22.89
CA SER A 10 -2.13 2.64 21.52
C SER A 10 -1.99 1.44 20.58
N LEU A 11 -3.10 0.79 20.29
CA LEU A 11 -3.17 -0.22 19.23
C LEU A 11 -2.59 0.41 17.95
N PRO A 12 -1.68 -0.27 17.23
CA PRO A 12 -1.13 0.27 16.00
C PRO A 12 -2.29 0.63 15.09
N VAL A 13 -2.31 1.86 14.58
CA VAL A 13 -3.36 2.41 13.70
C VAL A 13 -3.49 1.47 12.50
N ARG A 14 -4.39 0.50 12.60
CA ARG A 14 -4.63 -0.48 11.54
C ARG A 14 -5.38 0.24 10.45
N TYR A 15 -4.71 0.47 9.33
CA TYR A 15 -5.36 1.00 8.14
C TYR A 15 -6.50 0.06 7.74
N ARG A 16 -7.71 0.62 7.66
CA ARG A 16 -8.91 -0.11 7.25
C ARG A 16 -9.20 0.29 5.81
N PRO A 17 -8.93 -0.57 4.82
CA PRO A 17 -9.18 -0.23 3.43
C PRO A 17 -10.68 -0.09 3.18
N GLU A 18 -11.03 0.60 2.10
CA GLU A 18 -12.41 0.60 1.60
C GLU A 18 -12.91 -0.82 1.30
N SER A 19 -14.25 -0.99 1.29
CA SER A 19 -14.83 -2.31 1.03
C SER A 19 -14.38 -2.85 -0.35
N PRO A 20 -14.15 -4.16 -0.52
CA PRO A 20 -13.75 -4.74 -1.80
C PRO A 20 -14.69 -4.39 -2.96
N ALA A 21 -15.98 -4.16 -2.68
CA ALA A 21 -16.96 -3.72 -3.67
C ALA A 21 -16.81 -2.24 -4.07
N ALA A 22 -16.32 -1.37 -3.17
CA ALA A 22 -15.96 0.00 -3.51
C ALA A 22 -14.68 0.02 -4.35
N LEU A 23 -13.65 -0.73 -3.93
CA LEU A 23 -12.39 -0.89 -4.64
C LEU A 23 -12.58 -1.46 -6.06
N ALA A 24 -13.45 -2.46 -6.23
CA ALA A 24 -13.78 -3.04 -7.53
C ALA A 24 -14.68 -2.15 -8.41
N ARG A 25 -15.35 -1.14 -7.84
CA ARG A 25 -16.08 -0.12 -8.62
C ARG A 25 -15.16 1.03 -9.03
N ALA A 26 -14.22 1.38 -8.15
CA ALA A 26 -13.24 2.44 -8.39
C ALA A 26 -12.09 1.98 -9.30
N SER A 27 -11.79 0.68 -9.33
CA SER A 27 -10.80 0.08 -10.22
C SER A 27 -11.45 -0.83 -11.25
N ARG A 28 -10.76 -1.16 -12.33
CA ARG A 28 -11.26 -2.14 -13.33
C ARG A 28 -11.07 -3.60 -12.89
N PHE A 29 -10.80 -3.86 -11.61
CA PHE A 29 -10.58 -5.20 -11.05
C PHE A 29 -11.89 -5.83 -10.55
N THR A 30 -12.01 -7.14 -10.68
CA THR A 30 -13.12 -7.88 -10.04
C THR A 30 -12.95 -7.89 -8.52
N PRO A 31 -14.04 -8.08 -7.73
CA PRO A 31 -13.93 -8.21 -6.29
C PRO A 31 -12.99 -9.32 -5.82
N HIS A 32 -12.80 -10.37 -6.65
CA HIS A 32 -11.83 -11.44 -6.38
C HIS A 32 -10.38 -10.95 -6.56
N GLU A 33 -10.10 -10.26 -7.67
CA GLU A 33 -8.78 -9.68 -7.94
C GLU A 33 -8.40 -8.64 -6.88
N SER A 34 -9.31 -7.73 -6.51
CA SER A 34 -9.05 -6.73 -5.47
C SER A 34 -8.72 -7.38 -4.12
N LYS A 35 -9.39 -8.48 -3.75
CA LYS A 35 -9.08 -9.25 -2.54
C LYS A 35 -7.71 -9.93 -2.61
N LEU A 36 -7.37 -10.52 -3.76
CA LEU A 36 -6.07 -11.18 -3.95
C LEU A 36 -4.93 -10.17 -3.87
N MET A 37 -5.08 -9.02 -4.52
CA MET A 37 -4.12 -7.92 -4.47
C MET A 37 -3.99 -7.37 -3.06
N TYR A 38 -5.10 -7.16 -2.34
CA TYR A 38 -5.05 -6.72 -0.95
C TYR A 38 -4.35 -7.74 -0.04
N ARG A 39 -4.56 -9.04 -0.28
CA ARG A 39 -3.88 -10.09 0.48
C ARG A 39 -2.37 -10.06 0.26
N GLY A 40 -1.92 -9.94 -0.99
CA GLY A 40 -0.50 -9.80 -1.33
C GLY A 40 0.10 -8.53 -0.72
N PHE A 41 -0.60 -7.40 -0.86
CA PHE A 41 -0.20 -6.13 -0.25
C PHE A 41 -0.03 -6.22 1.27
N LYS A 42 -0.93 -6.94 1.96
CA LYS A 42 -0.84 -7.16 3.42
C LYS A 42 0.26 -8.14 3.84
N GLN A 43 0.70 -9.03 2.96
CA GLN A 43 1.84 -9.93 3.22
C GLN A 43 3.14 -9.13 3.21
N GLU A 44 3.32 -8.25 2.24
CA GLU A 44 4.50 -7.40 2.15
C GLU A 44 4.45 -6.25 3.17
N CYS A 45 3.25 -5.77 3.52
CA CYS A 45 3.07 -4.55 4.31
C CYS A 45 2.04 -4.77 5.44
N PRO A 46 2.47 -5.31 6.60
CA PRO A 46 1.59 -5.69 7.70
C PRO A 46 0.78 -4.51 8.27
N THR A 47 1.29 -3.29 8.16
CA THR A 47 0.63 -2.06 8.61
C THR A 47 -0.53 -1.62 7.71
N GLY A 48 -0.56 -2.10 6.45
CA GLY A 48 -1.51 -1.67 5.43
C GLY A 48 -1.15 -0.32 4.78
N MET A 49 0.06 0.20 5.03
CA MET A 49 0.62 1.37 4.34
C MET A 49 2.06 1.07 3.92
N VAL A 50 2.47 1.63 2.79
CA VAL A 50 3.83 1.47 2.26
C VAL A 50 4.56 2.80 2.34
N ASP A 51 5.67 2.86 3.05
CA ASP A 51 6.60 3.99 2.95
C ASP A 51 7.63 3.76 1.84
N GLU A 52 8.37 4.83 1.52
CA GLU A 52 9.32 4.83 0.43
C GLU A 52 10.44 3.79 0.62
N GLU A 53 10.90 3.60 1.85
CA GLU A 53 11.95 2.63 2.18
C GLU A 53 11.47 1.20 1.96
N SER A 54 10.27 0.86 2.45
CA SER A 54 9.65 -0.44 2.21
C SER A 54 9.43 -0.68 0.71
N PHE A 55 9.00 0.35 -0.03
CA PHE A 55 8.82 0.26 -1.48
C PHE A 55 10.13 -0.03 -2.21
N LYS A 56 11.23 0.63 -1.84
CA LYS A 56 12.57 0.35 -2.39
C LYS A 56 13.03 -1.06 -2.09
N ASN A 57 12.80 -1.55 -0.87
CA ASN A 57 13.15 -2.92 -0.46
C ASN A 57 12.38 -3.98 -1.24
N ILE A 58 11.11 -3.73 -1.56
CA ILE A 58 10.33 -4.63 -2.42
C ILE A 58 10.90 -4.59 -3.85
N PHE A 59 11.19 -3.39 -4.37
CA PHE A 59 11.70 -3.25 -5.73
C PHE A 59 13.09 -3.85 -5.93
N SER A 60 13.98 -3.76 -4.94
CA SER A 60 15.34 -4.34 -5.04
C SER A 60 15.33 -5.85 -5.21
N GLN A 61 14.31 -6.56 -4.71
CA GLN A 61 14.15 -8.01 -4.91
C GLN A 61 13.93 -8.38 -6.38
N PHE A 62 13.36 -7.48 -7.20
CA PHE A 62 13.21 -7.69 -8.65
C PHE A 62 14.49 -7.39 -9.44
N PHE A 63 15.46 -6.70 -8.84
CA PHE A 63 16.72 -6.31 -9.47
C PHE A 63 17.93 -6.79 -8.65
N PRO A 64 18.14 -8.11 -8.51
CA PRO A 64 19.18 -8.67 -7.63
C PRO A 64 20.62 -8.28 -8.01
N LEU A 65 20.84 -7.77 -9.24
CA LEU A 65 22.15 -7.40 -9.78
C LEU A 65 22.31 -5.88 -9.97
N GLY A 66 21.32 -5.06 -9.63
CA GLY A 66 21.34 -3.62 -9.89
C GLY A 66 20.71 -2.78 -8.78
N ASP A 67 21.11 -1.52 -8.69
CA ASP A 67 20.48 -0.57 -7.75
C ASP A 67 19.23 0.06 -8.37
N ALA A 68 18.06 -0.44 -7.99
CA ALA A 68 16.78 0.11 -8.40
C ALA A 68 16.28 1.26 -7.49
N SER A 69 17.07 1.71 -6.52
CA SER A 69 16.61 2.65 -5.48
C SER A 69 16.10 3.98 -6.06
N GLN A 70 16.80 4.57 -7.03
CA GLN A 70 16.36 5.80 -7.69
C GLN A 70 15.10 5.57 -8.53
N TYR A 71 15.03 4.46 -9.25
CA TYR A 71 13.86 4.13 -10.06
C TYR A 71 12.63 3.90 -9.15
N ALA A 72 12.79 3.16 -8.05
CA ALA A 72 11.78 2.95 -7.04
C ALA A 72 11.31 4.26 -6.39
N HIS A 73 12.21 5.22 -6.13
CA HIS A 73 11.83 6.56 -5.67
C HIS A 73 10.91 7.27 -6.68
N PHE A 74 11.27 7.28 -7.97
CA PHE A 74 10.43 7.92 -9.00
C PHE A 74 9.08 7.23 -9.16
N MET A 75 9.04 5.89 -9.17
CA MET A 75 7.78 5.15 -9.24
C MET A 75 6.92 5.39 -7.99
N PHE A 76 7.51 5.37 -6.79
CA PHE A 76 6.78 5.65 -5.56
C PHE A 76 6.12 7.04 -5.60
N ASN A 77 6.86 8.04 -6.07
CA ASN A 77 6.34 9.40 -6.23
C ASN A 77 5.27 9.51 -7.33
N ALA A 78 5.32 8.69 -8.36
CA ALA A 78 4.31 8.66 -9.43
C ALA A 78 3.01 7.97 -8.99
N VAL A 79 3.11 6.96 -8.10
CA VAL A 79 1.97 6.16 -7.62
C VAL A 79 1.25 6.87 -6.46
N LYS A 80 1.98 7.56 -5.58
CA LYS A 80 1.35 8.28 -4.45
C LYS A 80 0.66 9.55 -4.95
N HIS A 81 -0.65 9.64 -4.78
CA HIS A 81 -1.42 10.81 -5.20
C HIS A 81 -1.36 11.95 -4.16
N LYS A 82 -1.07 11.62 -2.89
CA LYS A 82 -0.97 12.60 -1.80
C LYS A 82 0.49 12.92 -1.42
N HIS A 83 0.68 14.10 -0.84
CA HIS A 83 1.94 14.51 -0.19
C HIS A 83 2.23 13.76 1.13
N GLY A 84 1.43 12.77 1.51
CA GLY A 84 1.78 11.86 2.60
C GLY A 84 2.93 10.96 2.16
N GLY A 85 3.98 10.84 2.97
CA GLY A 85 5.12 9.95 2.69
C GLY A 85 4.77 8.45 2.73
N LYS A 86 3.50 8.09 2.57
CA LYS A 86 2.96 6.74 2.63
C LYS A 86 1.96 6.55 1.50
N LEU A 87 2.03 5.39 0.86
CA LEU A 87 1.14 4.92 -0.17
C LEU A 87 0.06 4.02 0.45
N SER A 88 -1.21 4.31 0.18
CA SER A 88 -2.32 3.45 0.60
C SER A 88 -2.62 2.36 -0.44
N PHE A 89 -3.37 1.33 -0.03
CA PHE A 89 -3.78 0.27 -0.97
C PHE A 89 -4.66 0.80 -2.11
N GLU A 90 -5.50 1.80 -1.85
CA GLU A 90 -6.36 2.45 -2.84
C GLU A 90 -5.53 3.15 -3.93
N GLU A 91 -4.50 3.90 -3.53
CA GLU A 91 -3.59 4.60 -4.46
C GLU A 91 -2.79 3.59 -5.30
N PHE A 92 -2.34 2.50 -4.66
CA PHE A 92 -1.69 1.39 -5.36
C PHE A 92 -2.63 0.74 -6.38
N LEU A 93 -3.86 0.45 -5.98
CA LEU A 93 -4.85 -0.22 -6.84
C LEU A 93 -5.30 0.66 -8.00
N ASP A 94 -5.47 1.97 -7.79
CA ASP A 94 -5.80 2.92 -8.86
C ASP A 94 -4.68 2.99 -9.89
N THR A 95 -3.43 3.17 -9.44
CA THR A 95 -2.27 3.22 -10.34
C THR A 95 -2.12 1.91 -11.10
N LEU A 96 -2.25 0.76 -10.42
CA LEU A 96 -2.17 -0.54 -11.06
C LEU A 96 -3.30 -0.74 -12.08
N SER A 97 -4.51 -0.27 -11.78
CA SER A 97 -5.64 -0.30 -12.72
C SER A 97 -5.32 0.48 -14.00
N ARG A 98 -4.74 1.68 -13.87
CA ARG A 98 -4.34 2.52 -15.01
C ARG A 98 -3.22 1.89 -15.84
N VAL A 99 -2.20 1.34 -15.18
CA VAL A 99 -1.06 0.71 -15.87
C VAL A 99 -1.46 -0.59 -16.56
N ALA A 100 -2.26 -1.43 -15.90
CA ALA A 100 -2.61 -2.76 -16.43
C ALA A 100 -3.79 -2.74 -17.41
N ARG A 101 -4.76 -1.82 -17.25
CA ARG A 101 -6.03 -1.80 -18.02
C ARG A 101 -6.32 -0.47 -18.71
N GLY A 102 -5.42 0.51 -18.64
CA GLY A 102 -5.56 1.82 -19.25
C GLY A 102 -6.41 2.82 -18.44
N SER A 103 -6.46 4.05 -18.94
CA SER A 103 -7.23 5.17 -18.37
C SER A 103 -8.72 5.07 -18.70
N VAL A 104 -9.59 5.69 -17.89
CA VAL A 104 -10.96 6.05 -18.31
C VAL A 104 -10.94 7.21 -19.29
#